data_AF-A0A1H3PAR1-F1
#
_entry.id   AF-A0A1H3PAR1-F1
#
_cell.length_a   1.000
_cell.length_b   1.000
_cell.length_c   1.000
_cell.angle_alpha   90.00
_cell.angle_beta   90.00
_cell.angle_gamma   90.00
#
_symmetry.space_group_name_H-M   'P 1'
#
loop_
_entity.id
_entity.type
_entity.pdbx_description
1 polymer ?
#
loop_
_entity_poly.entity_id
_entity_poly.type
_entity_poly.pdbx_seq_one_letter_code
_entity_poly.pdbx_strand_id
1 'polypeptide(L)'
;MFLYKLENFKEGKLDGKSQEFGEDGKVSSEKNYREGVEISLPPSSASGLDIRAHANTLNIESCVDSWIAAHHKEIGEDATITADQLNEWKNWCAQGKIPKAQH
;
A
#
# COMPACT_ATOMS: atom_id res chain seq x y z
N MET A 1 23.55 3.10 19.96
CA MET A 1 24.25 2.64 18.74
C MET A 1 23.43 1.52 18.12
N PHE A 2 23.32 1.40 16.79
CA PHE A 2 22.72 0.19 16.20
C PHE A 2 23.83 -0.87 16.10
N LEU A 3 23.59 -2.07 16.63
CA LEU A 3 24.61 -3.15 16.63
C LEU A 3 24.43 -4.11 15.47
N TYR A 4 23.18 -4.32 15.03
CA TYR A 4 22.90 -5.27 13.97
C TYR A 4 21.75 -4.80 13.07
N LYS A 5 21.89 -5.12 11.78
CA LYS A 5 20.92 -4.83 10.73
C LYS A 5 20.62 -6.11 9.97
N LEU A 6 19.33 -6.42 9.81
CA LEU A 6 18.82 -7.50 8.98
C LEU A 6 18.25 -6.90 7.70
N GLU A 7 18.65 -7.43 6.56
CA GLU A 7 18.21 -6.99 5.24
C GLU A 7 17.85 -8.21 4.40
N ASN A 8 16.71 -8.14 3.71
CA ASN A 8 16.28 -9.18 2.78
C ASN A 8 16.59 -8.73 1.36
N PHE A 9 17.20 -9.63 0.59
CA PHE A 9 17.56 -9.39 -0.80
C PHE A 9 16.95 -10.44 -1.71
N LYS A 10 16.42 -9.99 -2.84
CA LYS A 10 15.95 -10.82 -3.94
C LYS A 10 16.60 -10.32 -5.23
N GLU A 11 17.21 -11.25 -5.97
CA GLU A 11 17.86 -10.93 -7.26
C GLU A 11 18.90 -9.79 -7.16
N GLY A 12 19.59 -9.72 -6.02
CA GLY A 12 20.61 -8.70 -5.76
C GLY A 12 20.06 -7.32 -5.38
N LYS A 13 18.73 -7.16 -5.27
CA LYS A 13 18.07 -5.93 -4.81
C LYS A 13 17.43 -6.14 -3.44
N LEU A 14 17.35 -5.08 -2.65
CA LEU A 14 16.66 -5.11 -1.35
C LEU A 14 15.17 -5.32 -1.58
N ASP A 15 14.66 -6.45 -1.11
CA ASP A 15 13.27 -6.87 -1.32
C ASP A 15 12.78 -7.57 -0.06
N GLY A 16 11.82 -6.94 0.60
CA GLY A 16 11.31 -7.34 1.90
C GLY A 16 11.71 -6.39 3.03
N LYS A 17 11.54 -6.89 4.25
CA LYS A 17 11.69 -6.12 5.48
C LYS A 17 13.16 -5.92 5.85
N SER A 18 13.55 -4.71 6.22
CA SER A 18 14.82 -4.40 6.86
C SER A 18 14.57 -3.98 8.31
N GLN A 19 15.32 -4.58 9.23
CA GLN A 19 15.20 -4.33 10.66
C GLN A 19 16.56 -3.94 11.23
N GLU A 20 16.60 -2.81 11.91
CA GLU A 20 17.77 -2.33 12.63
C GLU A 20 17.51 -2.51 14.11
N PHE A 21 18.51 -2.98 14.83
CA PHE A 21 18.33 -3.34 16.22
C PHE A 21 19.38 -2.70 17.13
N GLY A 22 18.89 -2.29 18.30
CA GLY A 22 19.67 -1.61 19.31
C GLY A 22 20.54 -2.56 20.13
N GLU A 23 21.34 -1.97 21.02
CA GLU A 23 22.23 -2.67 21.95
C GLU A 23 21.49 -3.64 22.88
N ASP A 24 20.21 -3.39 23.14
CA ASP A 24 19.33 -4.22 23.94
C ASP A 24 18.70 -5.40 23.18
N GLY A 25 19.02 -5.54 21.89
CA GLY A 25 18.47 -6.61 21.06
C GLY A 25 17.04 -6.36 20.56
N LYS A 26 16.46 -5.18 20.78
CA LYS A 26 15.15 -4.83 20.22
C LYS A 26 15.28 -4.12 18.89
N VAL A 27 14.23 -4.26 18.08
CA VAL A 27 14.07 -3.50 16.84
C VAL A 27 13.95 -2.02 17.19
N SER A 28 14.91 -1.24 16.73
CA SER A 28 14.93 0.21 16.91
C SER A 28 14.44 0.94 15.65
N SER A 29 14.46 0.28 14.49
CA SER A 29 13.93 0.82 13.23
C SER A 29 13.52 -0.32 12.30
N GLU A 30 12.41 -0.14 11.60
CA GLU A 30 11.81 -1.12 10.70
C GLU A 30 11.38 -0.44 9.41
N LYS A 31 11.89 -0.93 8.28
CA LYS A 31 11.63 -0.40 6.95
C LYS A 31 11.28 -1.54 6.00
N ASN A 32 10.46 -1.31 5.00
CA ASN A 32 10.17 -2.30 3.97
C ASN A 32 10.73 -1.82 2.64
N TYR A 33 11.23 -2.75 1.84
CA TYR A 33 11.79 -2.46 0.52
C TYR A 33 11.14 -3.36 -0.53
N ARG A 34 10.95 -2.84 -1.74
CA ARG A 34 10.57 -3.64 -2.92
C ARG A 34 11.47 -3.24 -4.08
N GLU A 35 12.14 -4.22 -4.69
CA GLU A 35 13.09 -3.98 -5.78
C GLU A 35 14.12 -2.85 -5.52
N GLY A 36 14.53 -2.67 -4.26
CA GLY A 36 15.47 -1.64 -3.82
C GLY A 36 14.84 -0.28 -3.44
N VAL A 37 13.51 -0.13 -3.52
CA VAL A 37 12.78 1.10 -3.15
C VAL A 37 12.19 0.97 -1.76
N GLU A 38 12.48 1.92 -0.86
CA GLU A 38 11.87 1.98 0.47
C GLU A 38 10.38 2.26 0.34
N ILE A 39 9.55 1.31 0.77
CA ILE A 39 8.11 1.45 0.89
C ILE A 39 7.78 1.74 2.36
N SER A 40 7.38 2.98 2.64
CA SER A 40 7.06 3.45 4.00
C SER A 40 5.68 2.99 4.48
N LEU A 41 4.98 2.14 3.70
CA LEU A 41 3.63 1.67 3.95
C LEU A 41 3.57 0.14 3.85
N PRO A 42 2.64 -0.53 4.55
CA PRO A 42 2.28 -1.91 4.23
C PRO A 42 1.92 -2.00 2.73
N PRO A 43 2.07 -3.17 2.08
CA PRO A 43 1.85 -3.31 0.65
C PRO A 43 0.36 -3.15 0.27
N SER A 44 -0.13 -1.93 0.31
CA SER A 44 -1.46 -1.50 -0.15
C SER A 44 -1.36 -0.27 -1.07
N SER A 45 -0.20 -0.02 -1.68
CA SER A 45 -0.03 1.07 -2.66
C SER A 45 1.08 0.77 -3.67
N ALA A 46 1.03 -0.41 -4.30
CA ALA A 46 1.86 -0.68 -5.48
C ALA A 46 1.12 -0.25 -6.75
N SER A 47 1.15 1.04 -7.06
CA SER A 47 0.88 1.52 -8.41
C SER A 47 2.22 1.88 -9.04
N GLY A 48 2.81 0.90 -9.75
CA GLY A 48 3.93 1.12 -10.65
C GLY A 48 3.45 2.01 -11.80
N LEU A 49 3.98 3.22 -11.88
CA LEU A 49 3.46 4.27 -12.76
C LEU A 49 4.16 4.24 -14.12
N ASP A 50 3.45 3.75 -15.14
CA ASP A 50 3.66 4.15 -16.52
C ASP A 50 3.04 5.55 -16.72
N ILE A 51 3.82 6.49 -17.26
CA ILE A 51 3.47 7.92 -17.23
C ILE A 51 2.54 8.34 -18.37
N ARG A 52 2.13 7.45 -19.29
CA ARG A 52 1.42 7.86 -20.52
C ARG A 52 -0.10 7.65 -20.52
N ALA A 53 -0.66 6.93 -19.54
CA ALA A 53 -2.10 6.66 -19.41
C ALA A 53 -2.84 7.52 -18.35
N HIS A 54 -2.21 8.61 -17.89
CA HIS A 54 -2.51 9.18 -16.57
C HIS A 54 -3.83 9.94 -16.39
N ALA A 55 -4.42 10.57 -17.40
CA ALA A 55 -5.57 11.44 -17.16
C ALA A 55 -6.85 10.69 -16.75
N ASN A 56 -7.07 9.48 -17.28
CA ASN A 56 -8.26 8.68 -16.98
C ASN A 56 -8.04 7.78 -15.74
N THR A 57 -6.82 7.26 -15.57
CA THR A 57 -6.45 6.39 -14.44
C THR A 57 -6.44 7.14 -13.10
N LEU A 58 -6.01 8.42 -13.08
CA LEU A 58 -6.07 9.26 -11.87
C LEU A 58 -7.49 9.39 -11.34
N ASN A 59 -8.49 9.40 -12.23
CA ASN A 59 -9.90 9.50 -11.86
C ASN A 59 -10.45 8.19 -11.31
N ILE A 60 -9.93 7.04 -11.78
CA ILE A 60 -10.30 5.72 -11.25
C ILE A 60 -9.63 5.45 -9.90
N GLU A 61 -8.35 5.73 -9.73
CA GLU A 61 -7.66 5.53 -8.44
C GLU A 61 -8.27 6.44 -7.35
N SER A 62 -8.52 7.73 -7.65
CA SER A 62 -9.21 8.63 -6.71
C SER A 62 -10.64 8.18 -6.37
N CYS A 63 -11.33 7.53 -7.31
CA CYS A 63 -12.64 6.95 -7.06
C CYS A 63 -12.54 5.71 -6.15
N VAL A 64 -11.54 4.84 -6.38
CA VAL A 64 -11.30 3.65 -5.55
C VAL A 64 -10.89 4.04 -4.12
N ASP A 65 -10.08 5.08 -3.94
CA ASP A 65 -9.77 5.66 -2.63
C ASP A 65 -11.02 6.05 -1.84
N SER A 66 -12.04 6.58 -2.52
CA SER A 66 -13.31 6.92 -1.87
C SER A 66 -14.04 5.67 -1.35
N TRP A 67 -13.97 4.56 -2.08
CA TRP A 67 -14.54 3.27 -1.66
C TRP A 67 -13.76 2.64 -0.51
N ILE A 68 -12.42 2.71 -0.52
CA ILE A 68 -11.56 2.27 0.59
C ILE A 68 -11.93 3.03 1.87
N ALA A 69 -12.02 4.35 1.78
CA ALA A 69 -12.36 5.20 2.93
C ALA A 69 -13.77 4.89 3.47
N ALA A 70 -14.75 4.67 2.60
CA ALA A 70 -16.10 4.29 3.01
C ALA A 70 -16.10 2.90 3.69
N HIS A 71 -15.40 1.92 3.12
CA HIS A 71 -15.31 0.57 3.67
C HIS A 71 -14.64 0.54 5.04
N HIS A 72 -13.54 1.27 5.21
CA HIS A 72 -12.89 1.45 6.51
C HIS A 72 -13.81 2.12 7.54
N LYS A 73 -14.72 3.00 7.13
CA LYS A 73 -15.68 3.62 8.04
C LYS A 73 -16.77 2.64 8.51
N GLU A 74 -17.13 1.66 7.68
CA GLU A 74 -18.16 0.66 8.00
C GLU A 74 -17.60 -0.54 8.79
N ILE A 75 -16.39 -1.01 8.44
CA ILE A 75 -15.80 -2.24 9.01
C ILE A 75 -14.72 -1.92 10.06
N GLY A 76 -14.15 -0.71 10.03
CA GLY A 76 -13.06 -0.24 10.89
C GLY A 76 -11.80 0.10 10.08
N GLU A 77 -11.01 1.07 10.56
CA GLU A 77 -9.79 1.54 9.87
C GLU A 77 -8.71 0.46 9.70
N ASP A 78 -8.80 -0.64 10.44
CA ASP A 78 -7.88 -1.79 10.37
C ASP A 78 -8.36 -2.88 9.38
N ALA A 79 -9.46 -2.65 8.65
CA ALA A 79 -10.02 -3.63 7.74
C ALA A 79 -9.06 -3.95 6.58
N THR A 80 -8.74 -5.24 6.42
CA THR A 80 -7.87 -5.70 5.32
C THR A 80 -8.63 -5.68 3.99
N ILE A 81 -8.20 -4.79 3.08
CA ILE A 81 -8.72 -4.72 1.72
C ILE A 81 -8.04 -5.80 0.86
N THR A 82 -8.82 -6.72 0.29
CA THR A 82 -8.28 -7.75 -0.62
C THR A 82 -8.20 -7.25 -2.06
N ALA A 83 -7.36 -7.90 -2.88
CA ALA A 83 -7.22 -7.56 -4.29
C ALA A 83 -8.53 -7.72 -5.09
N ASP A 84 -9.40 -8.64 -4.67
CA ASP A 84 -10.71 -8.88 -5.27
C ASP A 84 -11.66 -7.69 -5.06
N GLN A 85 -11.73 -7.18 -3.82
CA GLN A 85 -12.50 -5.99 -3.47
C GLN A 85 -12.00 -4.74 -4.22
N LEU A 86 -10.68 -4.56 -4.35
CA LEU A 86 -10.12 -3.46 -5.15
C LEU A 86 -10.52 -3.54 -6.61
N ASN A 87 -10.53 -4.74 -7.20
CA ASN A 87 -10.91 -4.93 -8.59
C ASN A 87 -12.41 -4.66 -8.81
N GLU A 88 -13.24 -5.05 -7.85
CA GLU A 88 -14.67 -4.74 -7.85
C GLU A 88 -14.92 -3.23 -7.81
N TRP A 89 -14.23 -2.49 -6.94
CA TRP A 89 -14.36 -1.04 -6.86
C TRP A 89 -13.84 -0.34 -8.11
N LYS A 90 -12.75 -0.83 -8.72
CA LYS A 90 -12.28 -0.35 -10.02
C LYS A 90 -13.35 -0.49 -11.10
N ASN A 91 -14.05 -1.62 -11.13
CA ASN A 91 -15.17 -1.83 -12.05
C ASN A 91 -16.35 -0.90 -11.77
N TRP A 92 -16.67 -0.65 -10.50
CA TRP A 92 -17.71 0.32 -10.12
C TRP A 92 -17.35 1.76 -10.51
N CYS A 93 -16.09 2.14 -10.33
CA CYS A 93 -15.58 3.44 -10.78
C CYS A 93 -15.63 3.59 -12.30
N ALA A 94 -15.33 2.53 -13.06
CA ALA A 94 -15.52 2.51 -14.51
C ALA A 94 -17.00 2.67 -14.92
N GLN A 95 -17.93 2.24 -14.06
CA GLN A 95 -19.37 2.44 -14.22
C GLN A 95 -19.87 3.79 -13.68
N GLY A 96 -18.98 4.65 -13.16
CA GLY A 96 -19.33 5.95 -12.58
C GLY A 96 -20.05 5.86 -11.22
N LYS A 97 -19.94 4.73 -10.52
CA LYS A 97 -20.53 4.56 -9.19
C LYS A 97 -19.61 5.15 -8.12
N ILE A 98 -20.22 5.90 -7.20
CA ILE A 98 -19.57 6.45 -6.02
C ILE A 98 -20.05 5.70 -4.77
N PRO A 99 -19.22 5.56 -3.73
CA PRO A 99 -19.65 4.98 -2.46
C PRO A 99 -20.82 5.77 -1.92
N LYS A 100 -21.78 5.09 -1.28
CA LYS A 100 -22.90 5.78 -0.66
C LYS A 100 -22.37 6.65 0.47
N ALA A 101 -22.19 7.94 0.19
CA ALA A 101 -22.17 8.96 1.22
C ALA A 101 -23.51 8.82 1.94
N GLN A 102 -23.48 8.35 3.19
CA GLN A 102 -24.65 8.43 4.05
C GLN A 102 -25.04 9.91 4.12
N HIS A 103 -26.14 10.25 3.47
CA HIS A 103 -26.88 11.47 3.72
C HIS A 103 -28.37 11.20 3.57
#